data_AF-A0A6C0P1A6-F1
#
_entry.id   AF-A0A6C0P1A6-F1
#
_cell.length_a   1.000
_cell.length_b   1.000
_cell.length_c   1.000
_cell.angle_alpha   90.00
_cell.angle_beta   90.00
_cell.angle_gamma   90.00
#
_symmetry.space_group_name_H-M   'P 1'
#
loop_
_entity.id
_entity.type
_entity.pdbx_description
1 polymer ?
#
loop_
_entity_poly.entity_id
_entity_poly.type
_entity_poly.pdbx_seq_one_letter_code
_entity_poly.pdbx_strand_id
1 'polypeptide(L)'
;MKIIKTQHDLVVLRQGGALLTVLLDLIDDYFLLLRDELEEEDSEFRLDGHGYIVVLEVGDNVRDLDNVGLNRENGGLLGSYPEYVELLNVGEGLQAYKFVVLYDNDYMMTFFTLAQNARPWKERSMTKASSLTSITSPPRFSMVLASTSG
;
A
#
# COMPACT_ATOMS: atom_id res chain seq x y z
N MET A 1 7.41 2.38 11.43
CA MET A 1 6.28 1.79 10.67
C MET A 1 4.97 2.23 11.28
N LYS A 2 4.03 2.66 10.44
CA LYS A 2 2.66 3.01 10.83
C LYS A 2 1.66 2.08 10.14
N ILE A 3 0.60 1.71 10.84
CA ILE A 3 -0.51 0.91 10.33
C ILE A 3 -1.75 1.79 10.38
N ILE A 4 -2.48 1.85 9.26
CA ILE A 4 -3.66 2.69 9.08
C ILE A 4 -4.80 1.78 8.65
N LYS A 5 -5.82 1.69 9.49
CA LYS A 5 -6.98 0.82 9.26
C LYS A 5 -8.28 1.59 9.20
N THR A 6 -8.32 2.77 9.81
CA THR A 6 -9.49 3.61 9.98
C THR A 6 -9.16 5.08 9.68
N GLN A 7 -10.20 5.87 9.41
CA GLN A 7 -10.05 7.33 9.31
C GLN A 7 -9.49 7.93 10.60
N HIS A 8 -9.81 7.34 11.76
CA HIS A 8 -9.30 7.80 13.05
C HIS A 8 -7.78 7.70 13.14
N ASP A 9 -7.17 6.63 12.61
CA ASP A 9 -5.72 6.46 12.58
C ASP A 9 -5.03 7.61 11.84
N LEU A 10 -5.60 8.06 10.72
CA LEU A 10 -5.09 9.20 9.95
C LEU A 10 -5.16 10.50 10.74
N VAL A 11 -6.26 10.73 11.46
CA VAL A 11 -6.43 11.90 12.35
C VAL A 11 -5.37 11.90 13.45
N VAL A 12 -5.16 10.76 14.11
CA VAL A 12 -4.15 10.61 15.16
C VAL A 12 -2.74 10.85 14.63
N LEU A 13 -2.40 10.27 13.47
CA LEU A 13 -1.09 10.46 12.83
C LEU A 13 -0.84 11.92 12.45
N ARG A 14 -1.86 12.61 11.94
CA ARG A 14 -1.80 14.03 11.58
C ARG A 14 -1.59 14.91 12.82
N GLN A 15 -2.35 14.69 13.88
CA GLN A 15 -2.23 15.44 15.14
C GLN A 15 -0.89 15.21 15.83
N GLY A 16 -0.37 13.98 15.77
CA GLY A 16 0.92 13.63 16.35
C GLY A 16 2.13 14.11 15.56
N GLY A 17 1.94 14.67 14.35
CA GLY A 17 3.04 15.01 13.45
C GLY A 17 3.93 13.81 13.12
N ALA A 18 3.35 12.60 13.14
CA ALA A 18 4.10 11.35 13.06
C ALA A 18 4.58 11.04 11.64
N LEU A 19 3.95 11.64 10.63
CA LEU A 19 4.29 11.53 9.21
C LEU A 19 4.24 12.92 8.57
N LEU A 20 4.91 13.07 7.42
CA LEU A 20 4.82 14.29 6.63
C LEU A 20 3.37 14.53 6.18
N THR A 21 2.89 15.77 6.35
CA THR A 21 1.51 16.16 5.99
C THR A 21 1.18 15.82 4.54
N VAL A 22 2.09 16.13 3.60
CA VAL A 22 1.88 15.85 2.17
C VAL A 22 1.75 14.35 1.85
N LEU A 23 2.41 13.48 2.62
CA LEU A 23 2.26 12.03 2.48
C LEU A 23 0.94 11.57 3.10
N LEU A 24 0.55 12.15 4.24
CA LEU A 24 -0.73 11.87 4.87
C LEU A 24 -1.90 12.27 3.98
N ASP A 25 -1.84 13.43 3.33
CA ASP A 25 -2.88 13.88 2.39
C ASP A 25 -3.06 12.87 1.25
N LEU A 26 -1.95 12.38 0.68
CA LEU A 26 -2.01 11.34 -0.36
C LEU A 26 -2.62 10.03 0.14
N ILE A 27 -2.28 9.60 1.37
CA ILE A 27 -2.82 8.38 1.95
C ILE A 27 -4.30 8.55 2.28
N ASP A 28 -4.72 9.72 2.74
CA ASP A 28 -6.11 10.07 3.03
C ASP A 28 -6.95 10.02 1.75
N ASP A 29 -6.49 10.64 0.67
CA ASP A 29 -7.14 10.56 -0.65
C ASP A 29 -7.29 9.11 -1.13
N TYR A 30 -6.24 8.28 -0.95
CA TYR A 30 -6.30 6.87 -1.30
C TYR A 30 -7.25 6.06 -0.40
N PHE A 31 -7.30 6.37 0.89
CA PHE A 31 -8.22 5.73 1.84
C PHE A 31 -9.68 6.02 1.47
N LEU A 32 -10.00 7.26 1.08
CA LEU A 32 -11.33 7.64 0.60
C LEU A 32 -11.68 6.95 -0.72
N LEU A 33 -10.71 6.79 -1.63
CA LEU A 33 -10.91 6.01 -2.85
C LEU A 33 -11.27 4.55 -2.54
N LEU A 34 -10.57 3.91 -1.60
CA LEU A 34 -10.88 2.54 -1.17
C LEU A 34 -12.28 2.44 -0.56
N ARG A 35 -12.68 3.41 0.26
CA ARG A 35 -14.04 3.46 0.82
C ARG A 35 -15.09 3.49 -0.29
N ASP A 36 -14.88 4.36 -1.28
CA ASP A 36 -15.84 4.55 -2.35
C ASP A 36 -15.91 3.33 -3.28
N GLU A 37 -14.79 2.61 -3.50
CA GLU A 37 -14.78 1.37 -4.31
C GLU A 37 -15.30 0.12 -3.60
N LEU A 38 -15.15 0.02 -2.27
CA LEU A 38 -15.61 -1.14 -1.51
C LEU A 38 -17.11 -1.06 -1.18
N GLU A 39 -17.77 0.07 -1.46
CA GLU A 39 -19.21 0.29 -1.27
C GLU A 39 -19.74 -0.13 0.13
N GLU A 40 -18.92 0.02 1.18
CA GLU A 40 -19.35 -0.36 2.53
C GLU A 40 -20.40 0.62 3.08
N GLU A 41 -21.57 0.09 3.45
CA GLU A 41 -22.68 0.84 4.06
C GLU A 41 -22.48 1.11 5.56
N ASP A 42 -21.35 0.66 6.14
CA ASP A 42 -21.08 0.81 7.56
C ASP A 42 -20.86 2.28 7.95
N SER A 43 -21.38 2.65 9.12
CA SER A 43 -21.24 4.01 9.67
C SER A 43 -19.78 4.41 9.95
N GLU A 44 -18.88 3.43 10.08
CA GLU A 44 -17.45 3.62 10.20
C GLU A 44 -16.74 2.65 9.25
N PHE A 45 -16.18 3.18 8.16
CA PHE A 45 -15.42 2.40 7.19
C PHE A 45 -14.08 1.92 7.76
N ARG A 46 -13.75 0.63 7.56
CA ARG A 46 -12.56 -0.02 8.13
C ARG A 46 -11.89 -0.96 7.13
N LEU A 47 -10.56 -0.94 7.09
CA LEU A 47 -9.78 -1.81 6.20
C LEU A 47 -9.40 -3.17 6.82
N ASP A 48 -9.79 -3.46 8.06
CA ASP A 48 -9.41 -4.69 8.77
C ASP A 48 -9.75 -5.98 7.98
N GLY A 49 -10.83 -5.97 7.18
CA GLY A 49 -11.28 -7.12 6.39
C GLY A 49 -10.73 -7.21 4.97
N HIS A 50 -10.20 -6.11 4.41
CA HIS A 50 -9.84 -6.01 2.97
C HIS A 50 -8.33 -5.92 2.74
N GLY A 51 -7.58 -5.74 3.83
CA GLY A 51 -6.17 -5.39 3.79
C GLY A 51 -5.98 -3.90 4.00
N TYR A 52 -5.11 -3.56 4.95
CA TYR A 52 -4.94 -2.22 5.44
C TYR A 52 -3.73 -1.51 4.83
N ILE A 53 -3.53 -0.26 5.21
CA ILE A 53 -2.42 0.56 4.70
C ILE A 53 -1.26 0.50 5.69
N VAL A 54 -0.05 0.32 5.17
CA VAL A 54 1.20 0.32 5.94
C VAL A 54 2.13 1.40 5.42
N VAL A 55 2.64 2.25 6.30
CA VAL A 55 3.65 3.26 5.96
C VAL A 55 5.00 2.85 6.52
N LEU A 56 5.97 2.67 5.64
CA LEU A 56 7.36 2.35 5.97
C LEU A 56 8.19 3.63 6.07
N GLU A 57 8.94 3.72 7.16
CA GLU A 57 9.78 4.84 7.53
C GLU A 57 11.27 4.43 7.50
N VAL A 58 12.16 5.42 7.63
CA VAL A 58 13.58 5.14 7.81
C VAL A 58 13.78 4.32 9.08
N GLY A 59 14.49 3.20 8.96
CA GLY A 59 14.81 2.32 10.09
C GLY A 59 13.89 1.11 10.22
N ASP A 60 12.77 1.07 9.50
CA ASP A 60 11.93 -0.12 9.47
C ASP A 60 12.66 -1.29 8.80
N ASN A 61 12.58 -2.46 9.43
CA ASN A 61 13.23 -3.66 8.91
C ASN A 61 12.36 -4.34 7.85
N VAL A 62 12.51 -3.94 6.59
CA VAL A 62 11.74 -4.53 5.47
C VAL A 62 11.98 -6.03 5.24
N ARG A 63 13.00 -6.62 5.87
CA ARG A 63 13.24 -8.07 5.85
C ARG A 63 12.47 -8.80 6.95
N ASP A 64 11.87 -8.10 7.89
CA ASP A 64 11.23 -8.66 9.08
C ASP A 64 10.04 -7.76 9.46
N LEU A 65 8.92 -8.04 8.79
CA LEU A 65 7.65 -7.34 8.94
C LEU A 65 6.59 -8.36 9.41
N ASP A 66 6.99 -9.27 10.31
CA ASP A 66 6.14 -10.34 10.88
C ASP A 66 4.79 -9.80 11.40
N ASN A 67 4.79 -8.58 11.95
CA ASN A 67 3.59 -7.95 12.50
C ASN A 67 2.56 -7.53 11.44
N VAL A 68 2.92 -7.57 10.16
CA VAL A 68 2.00 -7.45 9.04
C VAL A 68 2.03 -8.69 8.16
N GLY A 69 2.51 -9.84 8.67
CA GLY A 69 2.51 -11.13 7.98
C GLY A 69 3.63 -11.34 6.96
N LEU A 70 4.59 -10.41 6.83
CA LEU A 70 5.73 -10.55 5.92
C LEU A 70 6.98 -10.95 6.70
N ASN A 71 7.11 -12.25 6.93
CA ASN A 71 8.09 -12.74 7.88
C ASN A 71 9.52 -12.86 7.35
N ARG A 72 10.49 -12.86 8.26
CA ARG A 72 11.91 -12.94 7.90
C ARG A 72 12.31 -14.22 7.19
N GLU A 73 11.71 -15.34 7.55
CA GLU A 73 12.02 -16.66 6.96
C GLU A 73 11.68 -16.69 5.46
N ASN A 74 10.61 -16.00 5.08
CA ASN A 74 10.18 -15.84 3.70
C ASN A 74 10.85 -14.64 3.00
N GLY A 75 11.81 -13.96 3.66
CA GLY A 75 12.53 -12.81 3.12
C GLY A 75 11.82 -11.46 3.32
N GLY A 76 10.78 -11.42 4.13
CA GLY A 76 9.96 -10.24 4.42
C GLY A 76 9.36 -9.64 3.16
N LEU A 77 9.27 -8.32 3.12
CA LEU A 77 8.82 -7.60 1.94
C LEU A 77 9.76 -7.76 0.74
N LEU A 78 11.05 -8.04 0.97
CA LEU A 78 11.97 -8.30 -0.14
C LEU A 78 11.75 -9.69 -0.75
N GLY A 79 11.19 -10.63 0.00
CA GLY A 79 10.86 -11.96 -0.47
C GLY A 79 9.48 -12.05 -1.12
N SER A 80 8.60 -11.06 -0.87
CA SER A 80 7.29 -11.00 -1.50
C SER A 80 7.36 -10.58 -2.97
N TYR A 81 6.24 -10.80 -3.67
CA TYR A 81 6.06 -10.44 -5.06
C TYR A 81 4.92 -9.42 -5.14
N PRO A 82 5.23 -8.11 -5.21
CA PRO A 82 4.19 -7.10 -5.31
C PRO A 82 3.48 -7.19 -6.66
N GLU A 83 2.17 -7.18 -6.63
CA GLU A 83 1.30 -7.20 -7.81
C GLU A 83 1.32 -5.85 -8.52
N TYR A 84 1.48 -4.78 -7.75
CA TYR A 84 1.47 -3.41 -8.26
C TYR A 84 2.53 -2.56 -7.58
N VAL A 85 3.20 -1.71 -8.38
CA VAL A 85 4.17 -0.73 -7.91
C VAL A 85 4.00 0.56 -8.70
N GLU A 86 3.90 1.67 -7.99
CA GLU A 86 3.76 3.01 -8.54
C GLU A 86 4.67 3.99 -7.82
N LEU A 87 5.26 4.91 -8.57
CA LEU A 87 5.99 6.05 -8.03
C LEU A 87 5.11 7.30 -8.15
N LEU A 88 4.73 7.84 -7.01
CA LEU A 88 3.83 8.98 -6.86
C LEU A 88 4.64 10.24 -6.58
N ASN A 89 4.24 11.36 -7.18
CA ASN A 89 4.71 12.68 -6.78
C ASN A 89 3.83 13.18 -5.64
N VAL A 90 4.41 13.35 -4.45
CA VAL A 90 3.70 13.76 -3.23
C VAL A 90 3.75 15.28 -3.02
N GLY A 91 4.32 16.04 -3.94
CA GLY A 91 4.50 17.49 -3.81
C GLY A 91 5.83 17.86 -3.16
N GLU A 92 6.16 19.16 -3.17
CA GLU A 92 7.42 19.70 -2.63
C GLU A 92 8.70 19.07 -3.21
N GLY A 93 8.61 18.48 -4.41
CA GLY A 93 9.72 17.74 -5.03
C GLY A 93 9.97 16.36 -4.41
N LEU A 94 9.12 15.91 -3.49
CA LEU A 94 9.18 14.59 -2.88
C LEU A 94 8.45 13.55 -3.72
N GLN A 95 8.90 12.30 -3.60
CA GLN A 95 8.29 11.15 -4.24
C GLN A 95 8.04 10.05 -3.22
N ALA A 96 6.96 9.29 -3.41
CA ALA A 96 6.61 8.13 -2.61
C ALA A 96 6.37 6.91 -3.51
N TYR A 97 6.83 5.74 -3.08
CA TYR A 97 6.39 4.48 -3.68
C TYR A 97 5.09 4.05 -3.01
N LYS A 98 4.12 3.66 -3.83
CA LYS A 98 2.96 2.86 -3.45
C LYS A 98 3.16 1.48 -4.05
N PHE A 99 3.01 0.43 -3.26
CA PHE A 99 3.00 -0.93 -3.80
C PHE A 99 1.99 -1.80 -3.05
N VAL A 100 1.45 -2.78 -3.75
CA VAL A 100 0.42 -3.67 -3.24
C VAL A 100 0.98 -5.09 -3.22
N VAL A 101 0.71 -5.80 -2.13
CA VAL A 101 1.03 -7.22 -1.96
C VAL A 101 -0.27 -7.97 -1.67
N LEU A 102 -0.59 -8.95 -2.50
CA LEU A 102 -1.72 -9.86 -2.36
C LEU A 102 -1.32 -11.01 -1.43
N TYR A 103 -2.04 -11.16 -0.32
CA TYR A 103 -1.73 -12.20 0.66
C TYR A 103 -2.54 -13.46 0.37
N ASP A 104 -3.79 -13.27 -0.04
CA ASP A 104 -4.70 -14.28 -0.55
C ASP A 104 -5.62 -13.65 -1.61
N ASN A 105 -6.62 -14.38 -2.10
CA ASN A 105 -7.45 -13.91 -3.22
C ASN A 105 -8.24 -12.63 -2.93
N ASP A 106 -8.53 -12.32 -1.66
CA ASP A 106 -9.43 -11.24 -1.28
C ASP A 106 -8.79 -10.24 -0.28
N TYR A 107 -7.51 -10.43 0.08
CA TYR A 107 -6.79 -9.60 1.04
C TYR A 107 -5.52 -8.96 0.45
N MET A 108 -5.58 -7.65 0.22
CA MET A 108 -4.49 -6.87 -0.40
C MET A 108 -3.90 -5.85 0.58
N MET A 109 -2.62 -5.99 0.90
CA MET A 109 -1.92 -5.03 1.74
C MET A 109 -1.29 -3.93 0.88
N THR A 110 -1.63 -2.67 1.13
CA THR A 110 -1.05 -1.53 0.43
C THR A 110 0.02 -0.86 1.29
N PHE A 111 1.20 -0.67 0.71
CA PHE A 111 2.34 -0.06 1.38
C PHE A 111 2.72 1.26 0.75
N PHE A 112 3.11 2.21 1.59
CA PHE A 112 3.71 3.47 1.19
C PHE A 112 5.10 3.65 1.80
N THR A 113 6.03 4.23 1.04
CA THR A 113 7.33 4.68 1.55
C THR A 113 7.82 5.88 0.77
N LEU A 114 8.47 6.85 1.42
CA LEU A 114 9.19 7.89 0.68
C LEU A 114 10.30 7.26 -0.17
N ALA A 115 10.49 7.74 -1.39
CA ALA A 115 11.47 7.21 -2.33
C ALA A 115 12.91 7.31 -1.78
N GLN A 116 13.20 8.33 -0.99
CA GLN A 116 14.49 8.50 -0.32
C GLN A 116 14.79 7.39 0.72
N ASN A 117 13.74 6.76 1.27
CA ASN A 117 13.83 5.68 2.25
C ASN A 117 13.97 4.30 1.55
N ALA A 118 13.60 4.21 0.27
CA ALA A 118 13.49 2.96 -0.49
C ALA A 118 14.82 2.47 -1.11
N ARG A 119 15.99 2.93 -0.61
CA ARG A 119 17.32 2.61 -1.20
C ARG A 119 17.55 1.11 -1.45
N PRO A 120 17.22 0.18 -0.52
CA PRO A 120 17.42 -1.26 -0.75
C PRO A 120 16.47 -1.85 -1.82
N TRP A 121 15.33 -1.22 -2.07
CA TRP A 121 14.30 -1.70 -2.98
C TRP A 121 14.60 -1.30 -4.44
N LYS A 122 15.14 -0.10 -4.63
CA LYS A 122 15.51 0.45 -5.94
C LYS A 122 16.49 -0.46 -6.69
N GLU A 123 17.46 -1.05 -6.00
CA GLU A 123 18.46 -1.95 -6.59
C GLU A 123 17.84 -3.26 -7.09
N ARG A 124 16.94 -3.89 -6.33
CA ARG A 124 16.39 -5.21 -6.69
C ARG A 124 15.24 -5.14 -7.69
N SER A 125 14.38 -4.12 -7.58
CA SER A 125 13.24 -3.95 -8.49
C SER A 125 13.69 -3.50 -9.90
N MET A 126 14.78 -2.74 -10.02
CA MET A 126 15.35 -2.37 -11.34
C MET A 126 16.05 -3.54 -12.04
N THR A 127 16.67 -4.47 -11.31
CA THR A 127 17.26 -5.69 -11.92
C THR A 127 16.19 -6.64 -12.48
N LYS A 128 14.98 -6.62 -11.94
CA LYS A 128 13.88 -7.49 -12.40
C LYS A 128 12.93 -6.80 -13.40
N ALA A 129 12.68 -5.50 -13.28
CA ALA A 129 11.83 -4.76 -14.23
C ALA A 129 12.44 -4.66 -15.64
N SER A 130 13.77 -4.71 -15.76
CA SER A 130 14.46 -4.81 -17.06
C SER A 130 14.24 -6.16 -17.78
N SER A 131 13.62 -7.13 -17.11
CA SER A 131 13.15 -8.40 -17.71
C SER A 131 11.69 -8.35 -18.16
N LEU A 132 10.95 -7.30 -17.78
CA LEU A 132 9.50 -7.15 -18.01
C LEU A 132 9.20 -5.74 -18.53
N THR A 133 9.87 -5.32 -19.61
CA THR A 133 9.37 -4.21 -20.42
C THR A 133 8.20 -4.70 -21.25
N SER A 134 6.99 -4.39 -20.80
CA SER A 134 5.78 -4.03 -21.57
C SER A 134 4.55 -4.41 -20.76
N ILE A 135 3.86 -3.44 -20.17
CA ILE A 135 2.39 -3.29 -20.17
C ILE A 135 2.12 -1.98 -19.41
N THR A 136 1.87 -0.92 -20.18
CA THR A 136 1.29 0.32 -19.70
C THR A 136 -0.23 0.18 -19.72
N SER A 137 -0.87 0.04 -18.57
CA SER A 137 -2.25 0.44 -18.29
C SER A 137 -2.54 0.24 -16.79
N PRO A 138 -3.23 1.17 -16.11
CA PRO A 138 -3.72 0.92 -14.76
C PRO A 138 -4.72 -0.25 -14.77
N PRO A 139 -4.79 -1.08 -13.71
CA PRO A 139 -5.85 -2.07 -13.61
C PRO A 139 -7.20 -1.34 -13.52
N ARG A 140 -8.07 -1.54 -14.51
CA ARG A 140 -9.51 -1.29 -14.33
C ARG A 140 -10.02 -2.39 -13.43
N PHE A 141 -10.35 -2.07 -12.18
CA PHE A 141 -11.19 -2.92 -11.36
C PHE A 141 -12.52 -3.11 -12.11
N SER A 142 -12.74 -4.32 -12.59
CA SER A 142 -14.02 -4.74 -13.15
C SER A 142 -14.40 -6.02 -12.42
N MET A 143 -15.12 -5.84 -11.32
CA MET A 143 -15.75 -6.93 -10.60
C MET A 143 -16.86 -7.49 -11.51
N VAL A 144 -16.65 -8.69 -12.04
CA VAL A 144 -17.65 -9.40 -12.83
C VAL A 144 -18.71 -9.91 -11.85
N LEU A 145 -19.86 -9.22 -11.80
CA LEU A 145 -21.07 -9.74 -11.17
C LEU A 145 -21.54 -10.97 -11.95
N ALA A 146 -21.22 -12.16 -11.43
CA ALA A 146 -21.86 -13.38 -11.86
C ALA A 146 -23.28 -13.42 -11.30
N SER A 147 -24.26 -12.97 -12.09
CA SER A 147 -25.66 -13.25 -11.81
C SER A 147 -25.96 -14.72 -12.15
N THR A 148 -25.93 -15.58 -11.14
CA THR A 148 -26.58 -16.89 -11.26
C THR A 148 -28.08 -16.69 -11.12
N SER A 149 -28.75 -16.84 -12.25
CA SER A 149 -30.19 -17.08 -12.40
C SER A 149 -30.70 -18.18 -11.47
N GLY A 150 -31.81 -17.91 -10.79
CA GLY A 150 -32.70 -18.87 -10.15
C GLY A 150 -34.13 -18.38 -10.24
#